data_AF-A0A1F3B4B1-F1
#
_entry.id   AF-A0A1F3B4B1-F1
#
_cell.length_a   1.000
_cell.length_b   1.000
_cell.length_c   1.000
_cell.angle_alpha   90.00
_cell.angle_beta   90.00
_cell.angle_gamma   90.00
#
_symmetry.space_group_name_H-M   'P 1'
#
loop_
_entity.id
_entity.type
_entity.pdbx_description
1 polymer ?
#
loop_
_entity_poly.entity_id
_entity_poly.type
_entity_poly.pdbx_seq_one_letter_code
_entity_poly.pdbx_strand_id
1 'polypeptide(L)'
;MRFTFTGDRSDPILTRIADGLRAVFTRKGHTFIDDPDDAGLRLVFNFIDPVKPKTYRRKAKAVFVVSIALADQRPENVLRQAYPLLVRSLANLCIYLVRDGEQVQTYFVTLEQGYYPIPARGGEAYFEYLYDRLHPLAGSQLVIDNEFHPDLERPLWEGDDLTRHLGAAGKRLDALNLLPAPFPIHEMVDARDLRHIERLYGIGGLSYGNLSVRKDPRRFWMSASGVDKSNMKAVGRDILMVKGFDPERNVMLLSVPPNVTPRRVSVDAIEHWMIYTEHPQVGAIVHVHAWMADIKSTTINYPCGTIQLAQSVA
;
A
#
# COMPACT_ATOMS: atom_id res chain seq x y z
N MET A 1 5.68 -6.32 -19.00
CA MET A 1 5.40 -7.15 -17.80
C MET A 1 4.57 -8.37 -18.21
N ARG A 2 4.56 -9.44 -17.41
CA ARG A 2 3.67 -10.59 -17.61
C ARG A 2 2.40 -10.44 -16.77
N PHE A 3 1.24 -10.70 -17.36
CA PHE A 3 -0.05 -10.57 -16.68
C PHE A 3 -1.01 -11.71 -17.02
N THR A 4 -1.96 -11.99 -16.13
CA THR A 4 -2.95 -13.07 -16.29
C THR A 4 -4.31 -12.67 -15.74
N PHE A 5 -5.34 -13.46 -16.08
CA PHE A 5 -6.71 -13.32 -15.59
C PHE A 5 -7.15 -14.55 -14.82
N THR A 6 -7.72 -14.36 -13.64
CA THR A 6 -8.27 -15.44 -12.79
C THR A 6 -9.73 -15.18 -12.45
N GLY A 7 -10.45 -16.21 -12.01
CA GLY A 7 -11.84 -16.10 -11.61
C GLY A 7 -12.86 -16.16 -12.75
N ASP A 8 -14.13 -16.01 -12.41
CA ASP A 8 -15.26 -16.14 -13.35
C ASP A 8 -15.50 -14.83 -14.12
N ARG A 9 -15.71 -14.96 -15.43
CA ARG A 9 -15.92 -13.87 -16.39
C ARG A 9 -17.15 -14.11 -17.26
N SER A 10 -18.03 -15.04 -16.87
CA SER A 10 -19.23 -15.43 -17.63
C SER A 10 -20.18 -14.27 -17.94
N ASP A 11 -20.18 -13.23 -17.12
CA ASP A 11 -20.93 -12.00 -17.39
C ASP A 11 -20.39 -11.25 -18.63
N PRO A 12 -21.25 -10.81 -19.57
CA PRO A 12 -20.82 -10.08 -20.76
C PRO A 12 -19.99 -8.81 -20.49
N ILE A 13 -20.27 -8.08 -19.40
CA ILE A 13 -19.47 -6.91 -19.01
C ILE A 13 -18.08 -7.37 -18.60
N LEU A 14 -17.97 -8.41 -17.78
CA LEU A 14 -16.69 -8.91 -17.31
C LEU A 14 -15.84 -9.47 -18.45
N THR A 15 -16.46 -10.18 -19.40
CA THR A 15 -15.79 -10.61 -20.64
C THR A 15 -15.26 -9.41 -21.42
N ARG A 16 -16.10 -8.39 -21.66
CA ARG A 16 -15.68 -7.16 -22.37
C ARG A 16 -14.53 -6.43 -21.68
N ILE A 17 -14.54 -6.37 -20.34
CA ILE A 17 -13.46 -5.78 -19.55
C ILE A 17 -12.17 -6.58 -19.70
N ALA A 18 -12.24 -7.91 -19.62
CA ALA A 18 -11.09 -8.78 -19.81
C ALA A 18 -10.48 -8.60 -21.21
N ASP A 19 -11.30 -8.62 -22.26
CA ASP A 19 -10.83 -8.47 -23.64
C ASP A 19 -10.18 -7.11 -23.87
N GLY A 20 -10.80 -6.03 -23.40
CA GLY A 20 -10.24 -4.68 -23.55
C GLY A 20 -8.95 -4.47 -22.75
N LEU A 21 -8.86 -5.00 -21.53
CA LEU A 21 -7.63 -5.00 -20.74
C LEU A 21 -6.52 -5.80 -21.42
N ARG A 22 -6.84 -6.99 -21.95
CA ARG A 22 -5.87 -7.82 -22.68
C ARG A 22 -5.36 -7.09 -23.91
N ALA A 23 -6.26 -6.50 -24.69
CA ALA A 23 -5.92 -5.77 -25.90
C ALA A 23 -4.99 -4.58 -25.60
N VAL A 24 -5.33 -3.72 -24.64
CA VAL A 24 -4.51 -2.54 -24.33
C VAL A 24 -3.15 -2.92 -23.75
N PHE A 25 -3.09 -3.88 -22.81
CA PHE A 25 -1.81 -4.32 -22.24
C PHE A 25 -0.92 -4.98 -23.30
N THR A 26 -1.50 -5.78 -24.20
CA THR A 26 -0.75 -6.42 -25.29
C THR A 26 -0.21 -5.39 -26.28
N ARG A 27 -1.04 -4.43 -26.69
CA ARG A 27 -0.64 -3.30 -27.56
C ARG A 27 0.52 -2.49 -26.95
N LYS A 28 0.53 -2.32 -25.63
CA LYS A 28 1.60 -1.62 -24.89
C LYS A 28 2.83 -2.50 -24.61
N GLY A 29 2.93 -3.67 -25.24
CA GLY A 29 4.11 -4.54 -25.18
C GLY A 29 4.17 -5.42 -23.92
N HIS A 30 3.03 -5.71 -23.29
CA HIS A 30 2.97 -6.67 -22.19
C HIS A 30 2.53 -8.05 -22.67
N THR A 31 2.94 -9.09 -21.95
CA THR A 31 2.71 -10.48 -22.33
C THR A 31 1.60 -11.06 -21.47
N PHE A 32 0.53 -11.51 -22.11
CA PHE A 32 -0.51 -12.28 -21.44
C PHE A 32 -0.04 -13.73 -21.24
N ILE A 33 -0.28 -14.27 -20.05
CA ILE A 33 0.07 -15.64 -19.66
C ILE A 33 -1.20 -16.32 -19.17
N ASP A 34 -1.55 -17.47 -19.76
CA ASP A 34 -2.71 -18.26 -19.34
C ASP A 34 -2.51 -18.96 -17.99
N ASP A 35 -1.27 -19.33 -17.66
CA ASP A 35 -0.91 -19.96 -16.40
C ASP A 35 -0.91 -18.93 -15.25
N PRO A 36 -1.84 -19.03 -14.28
CA PRO A 36 -1.89 -18.12 -13.14
C PRO A 36 -0.79 -18.37 -12.12
N ASP A 37 0.03 -19.41 -12.30
CA ASP A 37 1.09 -19.83 -11.40
C ASP A 37 2.51 -19.50 -11.92
N ASP A 38 2.64 -18.88 -13.10
CA ASP A 38 3.92 -18.50 -13.73
C ASP A 38 4.77 -17.63 -12.80
N ALA A 39 6.04 -18.02 -12.63
CA ALA A 39 6.97 -17.37 -11.71
C ALA A 39 7.32 -15.92 -12.11
N GLY A 40 7.13 -15.55 -13.37
CA GLY A 40 7.40 -14.21 -13.91
C GLY A 40 6.20 -13.27 -13.87
N LEU A 41 5.05 -13.69 -13.32
CA LEU A 41 3.86 -12.85 -13.20
C LEU A 41 4.16 -11.58 -12.39
N ARG A 42 3.60 -10.46 -12.87
CA ARG A 42 3.68 -9.15 -12.21
C ARG A 42 2.31 -8.54 -11.98
N LEU A 43 1.31 -8.90 -12.79
CA LEU A 43 -0.04 -8.37 -12.67
C LEU A 43 -1.07 -9.48 -12.82
N VAL A 44 -2.03 -9.55 -11.89
CA VAL A 44 -3.14 -10.49 -11.96
C VAL A 44 -4.45 -9.71 -11.85
N PHE A 45 -5.32 -9.89 -12.84
CA PHE A 45 -6.70 -9.43 -12.72
C PHE A 45 -7.55 -10.59 -12.21
N ASN A 46 -8.04 -10.45 -10.97
CA ASN A 46 -8.84 -11.45 -10.28
C ASN A 46 -10.31 -11.05 -10.34
N PHE A 47 -11.07 -11.69 -11.22
CA PHE A 47 -12.50 -11.48 -11.37
C PHE A 47 -13.25 -12.20 -10.26
N ILE A 48 -13.94 -11.45 -9.41
CA ILE A 48 -14.53 -11.97 -8.17
C ILE A 48 -16.05 -11.83 -8.18
N ASP A 49 -16.70 -12.82 -7.58
CA ASP A 49 -18.10 -12.75 -7.17
C ASP A 49 -18.22 -11.82 -5.95
N PRO A 50 -19.01 -10.73 -5.99
CA PRO A 50 -19.20 -9.83 -4.86
C PRO A 50 -19.79 -10.50 -3.61
N VAL A 51 -20.58 -11.56 -3.78
CA VAL A 51 -21.21 -12.32 -2.68
C VAL A 51 -20.19 -13.26 -2.04
N LYS A 52 -19.38 -13.93 -2.87
CA LYS A 52 -18.37 -14.89 -2.41
C LYS A 52 -17.00 -14.61 -3.05
N PRO A 53 -16.33 -13.52 -2.64
CA PRO A 53 -15.07 -13.11 -3.25
C PRO A 53 -14.00 -14.17 -3.03
N LYS A 54 -13.43 -14.66 -4.13
CA LYS A 54 -12.33 -15.63 -4.09
C LYS A 54 -11.00 -14.89 -4.12
N THR A 55 -10.11 -15.22 -3.20
CA THR A 55 -8.75 -14.69 -3.16
C THR A 55 -7.89 -15.27 -4.28
N TYR A 56 -7.02 -14.44 -4.86
CA TYR A 56 -5.84 -14.93 -5.56
C TYR A 56 -4.63 -14.85 -4.61
N ARG A 57 -4.07 -16.01 -4.26
CA ARG A 57 -2.92 -16.09 -3.33
C ARG A 57 -1.62 -15.92 -4.10
N ARG A 58 -1.15 -14.68 -4.23
CA ARG A 58 0.11 -14.37 -4.90
C ARG A 58 1.31 -15.04 -4.23
N LYS A 59 2.26 -15.50 -5.05
CA LYS A 59 3.49 -16.17 -4.58
C LYS A 59 4.61 -15.20 -4.16
N ALA A 60 4.53 -13.94 -4.58
CA ALA A 60 5.56 -12.94 -4.30
C ALA A 60 4.96 -11.56 -4.06
N LYS A 61 5.66 -10.72 -3.26
CA LYS A 61 5.24 -9.36 -2.91
C LYS A 61 5.10 -8.45 -4.15
N ALA A 62 5.91 -8.73 -5.17
CA ALA A 62 5.97 -7.98 -6.43
C ALA A 62 4.82 -8.30 -7.40
N VAL A 63 3.94 -9.24 -7.08
CA VAL A 63 2.76 -9.53 -7.90
C VAL A 63 1.63 -8.58 -7.48
N PHE A 64 1.28 -7.65 -8.36
CA PHE A 64 0.17 -6.74 -8.17
C PHE A 64 -1.15 -7.42 -8.53
N VAL A 65 -2.11 -7.41 -7.61
CA VAL A 65 -3.41 -8.06 -7.80
C VAL A 65 -4.49 -7.00 -7.89
N VAL A 66 -5.25 -7.01 -8.98
CA VAL A 66 -6.40 -6.15 -9.20
C VAL A 66 -7.65 -7.00 -9.13
N SER A 67 -8.50 -6.76 -8.15
CA SER A 67 -9.82 -7.39 -8.12
C SER A 67 -10.80 -6.65 -9.02
N ILE A 68 -11.59 -7.39 -9.78
CA ILE A 68 -12.65 -6.85 -10.61
C ILE A 68 -13.97 -7.44 -10.14
N ALA A 69 -14.88 -6.59 -9.68
CA ALA A 69 -16.19 -6.98 -9.18
C ALA A 69 -17.27 -6.20 -9.93
N LEU A 70 -18.37 -6.87 -10.27
CA LEU A 70 -19.53 -6.26 -10.92
C LEU A 70 -20.72 -6.30 -9.97
N ALA A 71 -21.35 -5.16 -9.76
CA ALA A 71 -22.59 -5.02 -9.00
C ALA A 71 -23.73 -4.59 -9.91
N ASP A 72 -24.91 -5.19 -9.69
CA ASP A 72 -26.10 -4.92 -10.50
C ASP A 72 -26.83 -3.64 -10.12
N GLN A 73 -26.54 -3.08 -8.95
CA GLN A 73 -27.18 -1.88 -8.43
C GLN A 73 -26.15 -0.92 -7.86
N ARG A 74 -26.45 0.38 -7.99
CA ARG A 74 -25.61 1.43 -7.44
C ARG A 74 -25.63 1.41 -5.90
N PRO A 75 -24.46 1.32 -5.23
CA PRO A 75 -24.39 1.46 -3.78
C PRO A 75 -24.85 2.84 -3.33
N GLU A 76 -25.41 2.91 -2.12
CA GLU A 76 -25.47 4.17 -1.36
C GLU A 76 -24.06 4.71 -1.07
N ASN A 77 -23.12 3.80 -0.76
CA ASN A 77 -21.72 4.15 -0.49
C ASN A 77 -20.77 3.12 -1.14
N VAL A 78 -20.05 3.58 -2.17
CA VAL A 78 -19.12 2.75 -2.95
C VAL A 78 -18.03 2.16 -2.07
N LEU A 79 -17.40 2.98 -1.22
CA LEU A 79 -16.30 2.52 -0.37
C LEU A 79 -16.77 1.43 0.60
N ARG A 80 -17.91 1.64 1.26
CA ARG A 80 -18.47 0.69 2.22
C ARG A 80 -18.77 -0.67 1.58
N GLN A 81 -19.19 -0.70 0.32
CA GLN A 81 -19.51 -1.94 -0.38
C GLN A 81 -18.27 -2.61 -1.01
N ALA A 82 -17.38 -1.83 -1.62
CA ALA A 82 -16.29 -2.37 -2.42
C ALA A 82 -14.99 -2.60 -1.62
N TYR A 83 -14.72 -1.84 -0.56
CA TYR A 83 -13.52 -2.02 0.26
C TYR A 83 -13.45 -3.42 0.92
N PRO A 84 -14.54 -4.00 1.46
CA PRO A 84 -14.52 -5.38 1.92
C PRO A 84 -14.14 -6.38 0.84
N LEU A 85 -14.51 -6.14 -0.43
CA LEU A 85 -14.14 -7.01 -1.55
C LEU A 85 -12.64 -6.97 -1.81
N LEU A 86 -12.04 -5.77 -1.81
CA LEU A 86 -10.60 -5.55 -1.92
C LEU A 86 -9.82 -6.36 -0.86
N VAL A 87 -10.25 -6.24 0.40
CA VAL A 87 -9.60 -6.93 1.54
C VAL A 87 -9.79 -8.44 1.45
N ARG A 88 -11.02 -8.90 1.22
CA ARG A 88 -11.35 -10.34 1.15
C ARG A 88 -10.76 -11.05 -0.06
N SER A 89 -10.42 -10.34 -1.12
CA SER A 89 -9.76 -10.92 -2.30
C SER A 89 -8.23 -10.83 -2.24
N LEU A 90 -7.68 -10.20 -1.19
CA LEU A 90 -6.25 -9.91 -1.00
C LEU A 90 -5.63 -9.05 -2.12
N ALA A 91 -6.45 -8.23 -2.77
CA ALA A 91 -6.02 -7.39 -3.87
C ALA A 91 -5.30 -6.11 -3.39
N ASN A 92 -4.48 -5.55 -4.28
CA ASN A 92 -3.85 -4.24 -4.10
C ASN A 92 -4.79 -3.09 -4.51
N LEU A 93 -5.68 -3.37 -5.45
CA LEU A 93 -6.67 -2.43 -5.98
C LEU A 93 -7.95 -3.20 -6.33
N CYS A 94 -9.11 -2.57 -6.17
CA CYS A 94 -10.37 -3.10 -6.67
C CYS A 94 -10.94 -2.14 -7.74
N ILE A 95 -11.18 -2.69 -8.93
CA ILE A 95 -12.02 -2.08 -9.96
C ILE A 95 -13.45 -2.54 -9.69
N TYR A 96 -14.24 -1.64 -9.13
CA TYR A 96 -15.64 -1.88 -8.82
C TYR A 96 -16.52 -1.33 -9.94
N LEU A 97 -17.17 -2.24 -10.66
CA LEU A 97 -18.06 -1.94 -11.77
C LEU A 97 -19.50 -1.95 -11.26
N VAL A 98 -20.27 -0.94 -11.62
CA VAL A 98 -21.67 -0.79 -11.21
C VAL A 98 -22.53 -0.62 -12.45
N ARG A 99 -23.48 -1.52 -12.65
CA ARG A 99 -24.51 -1.37 -13.69
C ARG A 99 -25.40 -0.18 -13.35
N ASP A 100 -25.58 0.69 -14.35
CA ASP A 100 -26.47 1.86 -14.28
C ASP A 100 -27.25 1.95 -15.60
N GLY A 101 -28.31 1.15 -15.69
CA GLY A 101 -29.04 0.92 -16.95
C GLY A 101 -28.14 0.29 -18.02
N GLU A 102 -27.98 0.97 -19.15
CA GLU A 102 -27.10 0.55 -20.24
C GLU A 102 -25.63 0.94 -20.02
N GLN A 103 -25.34 1.74 -18.99
CA GLN A 103 -24.00 2.21 -18.68
C GLN A 103 -23.36 1.41 -17.55
N VAL A 104 -22.03 1.46 -17.49
CA VAL A 104 -21.25 0.88 -16.40
C VAL A 104 -20.40 1.98 -15.79
N GLN A 105 -20.65 2.28 -14.52
CA GLN A 105 -19.81 3.17 -13.74
C GLN A 105 -18.64 2.36 -13.18
N THR A 106 -17.44 2.90 -13.32
CA THR A 106 -16.21 2.23 -12.84
C THR A 106 -15.59 3.04 -11.72
N TYR A 107 -15.25 2.39 -10.62
CA TYR A 107 -14.57 2.99 -9.48
C TYR A 107 -13.28 2.25 -9.19
N PHE A 108 -12.23 2.99 -8.87
CA PHE A 108 -11.01 2.42 -8.28
C PHE A 108 -11.08 2.57 -6.78
N VAL A 109 -10.85 1.48 -6.06
CA VAL A 109 -10.86 1.42 -4.60
C VAL A 109 -9.50 0.93 -4.12
N THR A 110 -8.90 1.66 -3.19
CA THR A 110 -7.50 1.49 -2.77
C THR A 110 -7.41 1.04 -1.30
N LEU A 111 -6.26 0.50 -0.90
CA LEU A 111 -6.05 -0.03 0.47
C LEU A 111 -6.03 1.06 1.55
N GLU A 112 -5.77 2.29 1.15
CA GLU A 112 -5.71 3.50 1.98
C GLU A 112 -7.11 4.01 2.37
N GLN A 113 -8.16 3.23 2.11
CA GLN A 113 -9.58 3.56 2.33
C GLN A 113 -10.09 4.72 1.45
N GLY A 114 -9.48 4.88 0.27
CA GLY A 114 -9.91 5.83 -0.75
C GLY A 114 -10.63 5.16 -1.92
N TYR A 115 -11.44 5.94 -2.62
CA TYR A 115 -11.92 5.56 -3.95
C TYR A 115 -12.09 6.78 -4.87
N TYR A 116 -12.03 6.56 -6.17
CA TYR A 116 -12.35 7.58 -7.17
C TYR A 116 -13.05 6.98 -8.40
N PRO A 117 -14.01 7.70 -9.02
CA PRO A 117 -14.64 7.27 -10.26
C PRO A 117 -13.67 7.43 -11.45
N ILE A 118 -13.79 6.52 -12.41
CA ILE A 118 -13.16 6.66 -13.71
C ILE A 118 -14.03 7.57 -14.59
N PRO A 119 -13.46 8.60 -15.23
CA PRO A 119 -14.22 9.47 -16.13
C PRO A 119 -14.95 8.67 -17.21
N ALA A 120 -16.19 9.06 -17.51
CA ALA A 120 -16.99 8.42 -18.55
C ALA A 120 -16.25 8.53 -19.90
N ARG A 121 -15.83 7.37 -20.43
CA ARG A 121 -15.10 7.24 -21.70
C ARG A 121 -15.66 6.04 -22.46
N GLY A 122 -15.73 6.14 -23.78
CA GLY A 122 -16.14 5.04 -24.65
C GLY A 122 -14.96 4.29 -25.25
N GLY A 123 -15.20 3.03 -25.62
CA GLY A 123 -14.30 2.24 -26.48
C GLY A 123 -12.86 2.16 -25.98
N GLU A 124 -11.90 2.41 -26.88
CA GLU A 124 -10.47 2.31 -26.63
C GLU A 124 -9.96 3.33 -25.60
N ALA A 125 -10.50 4.55 -25.60
CA ALA A 125 -10.08 5.61 -24.69
C ALA A 125 -10.34 5.27 -23.21
N TYR A 126 -11.34 4.43 -22.92
CA TYR A 126 -11.58 3.91 -21.59
C TYR A 126 -10.46 2.96 -21.14
N PHE A 127 -10.05 2.02 -22.01
CA PHE A 127 -9.01 1.05 -21.68
C PHE A 127 -7.61 1.65 -21.65
N GLU A 128 -7.34 2.66 -22.48
CA GLU A 128 -6.11 3.48 -22.38
C GLU A 128 -6.04 4.18 -21.02
N TYR A 129 -7.14 4.79 -20.56
CA TYR A 129 -7.18 5.40 -19.23
C TYR A 129 -6.94 4.38 -18.11
N LEU A 130 -7.59 3.20 -18.18
CA LEU A 130 -7.35 2.13 -17.21
C LEU A 130 -5.87 1.70 -17.21
N TYR A 131 -5.27 1.53 -18.38
CA TYR A 131 -3.85 1.21 -18.51
C TYR A 131 -2.97 2.27 -17.85
N ASP A 132 -3.18 3.55 -18.16
CA ASP A 132 -2.39 4.67 -17.62
C ASP A 132 -2.49 4.76 -16.08
N ARG A 133 -3.62 4.36 -15.50
CA ARG A 133 -3.79 4.27 -14.04
C ARG A 133 -3.19 3.01 -13.43
N LEU A 134 -3.24 1.87 -14.11
CA LEU A 134 -2.83 0.58 -13.55
C LEU A 134 -1.34 0.29 -13.74
N HIS A 135 -0.80 0.61 -14.91
CA HIS A 135 0.58 0.28 -15.28
C HIS A 135 1.60 0.84 -14.28
N PRO A 136 1.53 2.12 -13.83
CA PRO A 136 2.47 2.64 -12.84
C PRO A 136 2.38 1.92 -11.50
N LEU A 137 1.18 1.51 -11.08
CA LEU A 137 0.97 0.81 -9.81
C LEU A 137 1.54 -0.60 -9.87
N ALA A 138 1.22 -1.34 -10.93
CA ALA A 138 1.68 -2.71 -11.12
C ALA A 138 3.19 -2.79 -11.41
N GLY A 139 3.79 -1.73 -11.92
CA GLY A 139 5.23 -1.60 -12.16
C GLY A 139 6.03 -1.02 -11.00
N SER A 140 5.37 -0.65 -9.90
CA SER A 140 6.04 -0.01 -8.76
C SER A 140 7.00 -0.96 -8.02
N GLN A 141 8.07 -0.40 -7.48
CA GLN A 141 9.11 -1.14 -6.77
C GLN A 141 8.97 -0.92 -5.27
N LEU A 142 8.61 -2.00 -4.57
CA LEU A 142 8.34 -2.00 -3.15
C LEU A 142 9.64 -2.08 -2.34
N VAL A 143 9.87 -1.12 -1.45
CA VAL A 143 11.05 -0.99 -0.57
C VAL A 143 10.62 -1.13 0.88
N ILE A 144 10.30 -2.36 1.27
CA ILE A 144 9.76 -2.63 2.60
C ILE A 144 10.65 -3.56 3.42
N ASP A 145 11.67 -4.13 2.81
CA ASP A 145 12.60 -5.01 3.49
C ASP A 145 13.59 -4.17 4.33
N ASN A 146 14.01 -4.75 5.46
CA ASN A 146 14.78 -4.08 6.48
C ASN A 146 16.03 -4.89 6.80
N GLU A 147 17.18 -4.23 6.79
CA GLU A 147 18.44 -4.77 7.27
C GLU A 147 18.77 -4.16 8.64
N PHE A 148 18.92 -5.01 9.65
CA PHE A 148 19.15 -4.60 11.02
C PHE A 148 20.60 -4.78 11.41
N HIS A 149 21.25 -3.70 11.80
CA HIS A 149 22.62 -3.70 12.28
C HIS A 149 22.60 -3.49 13.80
N PRO A 150 23.18 -4.40 14.61
CA PRO A 150 23.21 -4.28 16.06
C PRO A 150 24.30 -3.28 16.50
N ASP A 151 24.34 -2.10 15.89
CA ASP A 151 25.38 -1.08 16.04
C ASP A 151 24.87 0.26 16.59
N LEU A 152 23.65 0.30 17.13
CA LEU A 152 23.14 1.51 17.78
C LEU A 152 23.98 1.85 19.02
N GLU A 153 24.35 3.11 19.17
CA GLU A 153 25.19 3.57 20.27
C GLU A 153 24.49 3.40 21.62
N ARG A 154 25.22 2.91 22.64
CA ARG A 154 24.67 2.62 23.98
C ARG A 154 23.84 3.75 24.60
N PRO A 155 24.24 5.04 24.50
CA PRO A 155 23.42 6.14 25.02
C PRO A 155 22.04 6.29 24.37
N LEU A 156 21.83 5.73 23.16
CA LEU A 156 20.57 5.82 22.42
C LEU A 156 19.67 4.59 22.62
N TRP A 157 20.09 3.58 23.40
CA TRP A 157 19.31 2.35 23.59
C TRP A 157 17.97 2.58 24.29
N GLU A 158 17.90 3.55 25.18
CA GLU A 158 16.66 3.97 25.84
C GLU A 158 15.99 5.17 25.14
N GLY A 159 16.52 5.56 23.97
CA GLY A 159 16.10 6.73 23.22
C GLY A 159 16.75 8.03 23.69
N ASP A 160 16.30 9.14 23.12
CA ASP A 160 16.80 10.49 23.39
C ASP A 160 15.62 11.49 23.47
N ASP A 161 15.92 12.79 23.49
CA ASP A 161 14.90 13.83 23.57
C ASP A 161 13.95 13.79 22.36
N LEU A 162 14.46 13.39 21.19
CA LEU A 162 13.68 13.31 19.96
C LEU A 162 12.72 12.11 19.99
N THR A 163 13.14 10.96 20.54
CA THR A 163 12.21 9.82 20.72
C THR A 163 11.10 10.18 21.71
N ARG A 164 11.38 10.97 22.75
CA ARG A 164 10.36 11.50 23.66
C ARG A 164 9.40 12.45 22.97
N HIS A 165 9.90 13.33 22.10
CA HIS A 165 9.05 14.21 21.28
C HIS A 165 8.16 13.43 20.32
N LEU A 166 8.67 12.36 19.69
CA LEU A 166 7.85 11.46 18.87
C LEU A 166 6.72 10.83 19.68
N GLY A 167 7.01 10.32 20.88
CA GLY A 167 5.99 9.76 21.77
C GLY A 167 4.93 10.80 22.16
N ALA A 168 5.32 12.04 22.45
CA ALA A 168 4.39 13.13 22.76
C ALA A 168 3.54 13.52 21.54
N ALA A 169 4.13 13.59 20.35
CA ALA A 169 3.42 13.88 19.10
C ALA A 169 2.39 12.78 18.79
N GLY A 170 2.76 11.51 18.97
CA GLY A 170 1.85 10.37 18.83
C GLY A 170 0.62 10.49 19.74
N LYS A 171 0.80 10.78 21.03
CA LYS A 171 -0.31 11.04 21.97
C LYS A 171 -1.20 12.21 21.54
N ARG A 172 -0.60 13.27 21.00
CA ARG A 172 -1.34 14.45 20.54
C ARG A 172 -2.19 14.14 19.31
N LEU A 173 -1.65 13.37 18.36
CA LEU A 173 -2.38 12.97 17.16
C LEU A 173 -3.53 12.00 17.51
N ASP A 174 -3.30 11.10 18.47
CA ASP A 174 -4.33 10.23 19.01
C ASP A 174 -5.48 11.03 19.63
N ALA A 175 -5.16 12.01 20.49
CA ALA A 175 -6.15 12.91 21.09
C ALA A 175 -6.96 13.73 20.07
N LEU A 176 -6.42 13.92 18.86
CA LEU A 176 -7.10 14.59 17.74
C LEU A 176 -7.85 13.61 16.84
N ASN A 177 -7.87 12.31 17.14
CA ASN A 177 -8.39 11.23 16.30
C ASN A 177 -7.75 11.21 14.89
N LEU A 178 -6.47 11.59 14.79
CA LEU A 178 -5.71 11.60 13.51
C LEU A 178 -4.87 10.34 13.29
N LEU A 179 -4.75 9.50 14.31
CA LEU A 179 -4.22 8.15 14.20
C LEU A 179 -5.43 7.21 14.10
N PRO A 180 -5.79 6.71 12.91
CA PRO A 180 -6.91 5.79 12.82
C PRO A 180 -6.60 4.54 13.65
N ALA A 181 -7.62 4.01 14.32
CA ALA A 181 -7.53 2.74 15.01
C ALA A 181 -6.99 1.66 14.04
N PRO A 182 -6.20 0.68 14.52
CA PRO A 182 -5.74 -0.41 13.69
C PRO A 182 -6.92 -1.01 12.92
N PHE A 183 -6.76 -1.14 11.60
CA PHE A 183 -7.84 -1.68 10.78
C PHE A 183 -8.13 -3.12 11.22
N PRO A 184 -9.38 -3.50 11.55
CA PRO A 184 -9.71 -4.81 12.09
C PRO A 184 -9.72 -5.87 10.99
N ILE A 185 -8.57 -6.10 10.37
CA ILE A 185 -8.41 -7.03 9.24
C ILE A 185 -8.89 -8.45 9.60
N HIS A 186 -8.72 -8.84 10.87
CA HIS A 186 -9.15 -10.13 11.40
C HIS A 186 -10.68 -10.32 11.43
N GLU A 187 -11.45 -9.23 11.38
CA GLU A 187 -12.92 -9.29 11.22
C GLU A 187 -13.33 -9.45 9.75
N MET A 188 -12.41 -9.18 8.81
CA MET A 188 -12.68 -9.18 7.38
C MET A 188 -12.18 -10.41 6.63
N VAL A 189 -11.07 -11.02 7.07
CA VAL A 189 -10.45 -12.17 6.42
C VAL A 189 -10.33 -13.34 7.40
N ASP A 190 -10.32 -14.57 6.85
CA ASP A 190 -10.14 -15.75 7.68
C ASP A 190 -8.69 -15.88 8.20
N ALA A 191 -8.47 -16.74 9.19
CA ALA A 191 -7.16 -16.94 9.80
C ALA A 191 -6.09 -17.47 8.81
N ARG A 192 -6.50 -18.14 7.72
CA ARG A 192 -5.58 -18.66 6.71
C ARG A 192 -5.06 -17.53 5.82
N ASP A 193 -5.94 -16.61 5.44
CA ASP A 193 -5.62 -15.41 4.65
C ASP A 193 -4.81 -14.42 5.44
N LEU A 194 -5.13 -14.21 6.72
CA LEU A 194 -4.32 -13.39 7.61
C LEU A 194 -2.87 -13.90 7.69
N ARG A 195 -2.68 -15.21 7.94
CA ARG A 195 -1.34 -15.84 7.92
C ARG A 195 -0.63 -15.71 6.59
N HIS A 196 -1.36 -15.61 5.48
CA HIS A 196 -0.75 -15.41 4.17
C HIS A 196 -0.24 -13.97 4.03
N ILE A 197 -1.03 -12.98 4.43
CA ILE A 197 -0.64 -11.56 4.45
C ILE A 197 0.57 -11.35 5.37
N GLU A 198 0.54 -11.90 6.59
CA GLU A 198 1.62 -11.81 7.57
C GLU A 198 2.92 -12.36 7.00
N ARG A 199 2.88 -13.54 6.37
CA ARG A 199 4.06 -14.14 5.74
C ARG A 199 4.56 -13.34 4.55
N LEU A 200 3.64 -12.83 3.72
CA LEU A 200 4.01 -12.13 2.50
C LEU A 200 4.61 -10.76 2.79
N TYR A 201 4.07 -10.00 3.73
CA TYR A 201 4.48 -8.62 3.97
C TYR A 201 5.24 -8.42 5.27
N GLY A 202 5.33 -9.41 6.14
CA GLY A 202 5.94 -9.26 7.47
C GLY A 202 5.22 -8.20 8.32
N ILE A 203 3.89 -8.08 8.16
CA ILE A 203 3.04 -7.16 8.91
C ILE A 203 2.14 -7.96 9.86
N GLY A 204 2.11 -7.60 11.15
CA GLY A 204 1.21 -8.18 12.14
C GLY A 204 -0.10 -7.41 12.32
N GLY A 205 -0.31 -6.35 11.52
CA GLY A 205 -1.48 -5.48 11.55
C GLY A 205 -1.35 -4.34 10.54
N LEU A 206 -2.47 -3.69 10.19
CA LEU A 206 -2.53 -2.49 9.37
C LEU A 206 -2.70 -1.28 10.30
N SER A 207 -1.64 -0.50 10.48
CA SER A 207 -1.71 0.81 11.14
C SER A 207 -1.46 1.89 10.10
N TYR A 208 -2.31 2.90 10.03
CA TYR A 208 -2.08 4.03 9.13
C TYR A 208 -1.48 5.21 9.89
N GLY A 209 -0.76 6.05 9.15
CA GLY A 209 0.01 7.16 9.70
C GLY A 209 1.32 6.71 10.35
N ASN A 210 2.31 7.60 10.31
CA ASN A 210 3.61 7.40 10.92
C ASN A 210 4.31 8.74 11.16
N LEU A 211 5.35 8.69 11.97
CA LEU A 211 6.08 9.86 12.44
C LEU A 211 7.57 9.61 12.31
N SER A 212 8.30 10.62 11.86
CA SER A 212 9.75 10.63 11.97
C SER A 212 10.30 11.98 12.38
N VAL A 213 11.48 11.96 12.96
CA VAL A 213 12.24 13.17 13.33
C VAL A 213 13.70 12.97 13.00
N ARG A 214 14.29 13.95 12.32
CA ARG A 214 15.70 13.93 11.94
C ARG A 214 16.58 13.95 13.18
N LYS A 215 17.53 13.01 13.26
CA LYS A 215 18.55 12.96 14.31
C LYS A 215 19.76 13.79 13.95
N ASP A 216 20.22 13.64 12.71
CA ASP A 216 21.41 14.28 12.15
C ASP A 216 21.33 14.25 10.60
N PRO A 217 22.35 14.71 9.84
CA PRO A 217 22.29 14.74 8.38
C PRO A 217 22.05 13.39 7.70
N ARG A 218 22.30 12.27 8.38
CA ARG A 218 22.23 10.92 7.79
C ARG A 218 21.19 10.01 8.42
N ARG A 219 20.70 10.35 9.61
CA ARG A 219 19.85 9.46 10.41
C ARG A 219 18.59 10.14 10.90
N PHE A 220 17.56 9.35 11.11
CA PHE A 220 16.31 9.80 11.70
C PHE A 220 15.64 8.69 12.53
N TRP A 221 14.92 9.11 13.56
CA TRP A 221 14.03 8.23 14.32
C TRP A 221 12.69 8.12 13.60
N MET A 222 12.13 6.92 13.54
CA MET A 222 10.81 6.68 12.93
C MET A 222 9.98 5.68 13.72
N SER A 223 8.68 5.88 13.77
CA SER A 223 7.74 4.91 14.34
C SER A 223 7.78 3.57 13.59
N ALA A 224 7.65 2.47 14.33
CA ALA A 224 7.59 1.13 13.74
C ALA A 224 6.27 0.87 12.99
N SER A 225 6.29 -0.14 12.12
CA SER A 225 5.09 -0.64 11.47
C SER A 225 4.20 -1.40 12.47
N GLY A 226 2.88 -1.19 12.41
CA GLY A 226 1.90 -1.93 13.21
C GLY A 226 1.90 -1.66 14.72
N VAL A 227 2.63 -0.66 15.23
CA VAL A 227 2.55 -0.24 16.65
C VAL A 227 1.44 0.77 16.89
N ASP A 228 0.97 0.84 18.13
CA ASP A 228 0.18 1.95 18.65
C ASP A 228 1.07 3.20 18.82
N LYS A 229 0.87 4.20 17.96
CA LYS A 229 1.69 5.42 17.96
C LYS A 229 1.38 6.33 19.17
N SER A 230 0.24 6.15 19.86
CA SER A 230 -0.06 6.87 21.10
C SER A 230 0.81 6.41 22.28
N ASN A 231 1.41 5.22 22.18
CA ASN A 231 2.04 4.52 23.28
C ASN A 231 3.42 3.94 22.92
N MET A 232 4.21 4.67 22.12
CA MET A 232 5.58 4.27 21.77
C MET A 232 6.53 4.41 22.96
N LYS A 233 7.23 3.34 23.33
CA LYS A 233 8.13 3.33 24.51
C LYS A 233 9.52 2.80 24.20
N ALA A 234 9.63 1.73 23.41
CA ALA A 234 10.87 0.97 23.30
C ALA A 234 11.60 1.22 21.97
N VAL A 235 12.87 1.60 22.05
CA VAL A 235 13.74 1.67 20.86
C VAL A 235 14.00 0.27 20.30
N GLY A 236 14.04 0.17 18.97
CA GLY A 236 14.14 -1.09 18.25
C GLY A 236 12.81 -1.84 18.10
N ARG A 237 11.77 -1.48 18.87
CA ARG A 237 10.43 -2.10 18.77
C ARG A 237 9.36 -1.10 18.34
N ASP A 238 9.26 0.04 19.00
CA ASP A 238 8.26 1.06 18.73
C ASP A 238 8.81 2.22 17.91
N ILE A 239 10.10 2.52 18.10
CA ILE A 239 10.84 3.58 17.42
C ILE A 239 12.16 3.01 16.92
N LEU A 240 12.50 3.23 15.65
CA LEU A 240 13.70 2.69 15.02
C LEU A 240 14.57 3.80 14.44
N MET A 241 15.89 3.61 14.47
CA MET A 241 16.85 4.50 13.84
C MET A 241 17.08 4.05 12.40
N VAL A 242 16.57 4.82 11.44
CA VAL A 242 16.88 4.63 10.02
C VAL A 242 18.19 5.36 9.73
N LYS A 243 19.13 4.67 9.08
CA LYS A 243 20.46 5.23 8.73
C LYS A 243 20.76 5.27 7.24
N GLY A 244 19.90 4.70 6.40
CA GLY A 244 20.09 4.73 4.95
C GLY A 244 19.12 3.83 4.19
N PHE A 245 19.28 3.87 2.88
CA PHE A 245 18.64 3.00 1.90
C PHE A 245 19.73 2.46 0.98
N ASP A 246 19.72 1.15 0.74
CA ASP A 246 20.61 0.48 -0.22
C ASP A 246 19.83 0.22 -1.52
N PRO A 247 20.10 0.97 -2.61
CA PRO A 247 19.36 0.85 -3.85
C PRO A 247 19.68 -0.42 -4.64
N GLU A 248 20.86 -1.01 -4.46
CA GLU A 248 21.24 -2.25 -5.16
C GLU A 248 20.50 -3.45 -4.59
N ARG A 249 20.38 -3.49 -3.25
CA ARG A 249 19.68 -4.56 -2.54
C ARG A 249 18.21 -4.27 -2.27
N ASN A 250 17.77 -3.03 -2.51
CA ASN A 250 16.41 -2.56 -2.31
C ASN A 250 15.91 -2.73 -0.85
N VAL A 251 16.76 -2.37 0.12
CA VAL A 251 16.49 -2.51 1.55
C VAL A 251 16.74 -1.22 2.33
N MET A 252 15.90 -0.95 3.33
CA MET A 252 16.16 0.09 4.32
C MET A 252 17.18 -0.41 5.35
N LEU A 253 18.13 0.45 5.72
CA LEU A 253 19.19 0.14 6.68
C LEU A 253 18.87 0.75 8.04
N LEU A 254 18.90 -0.06 9.10
CA LEU A 254 18.54 0.36 10.45
C LEU A 254 19.65 0.03 11.45
N SER A 255 19.84 0.92 12.42
CA SER A 255 20.67 0.64 13.60
C SER A 255 19.75 0.30 14.77
N VAL A 256 20.02 -0.82 15.43
CA VAL A 256 19.19 -1.31 16.56
C VAL A 256 20.07 -1.68 17.76
N PRO A 257 19.52 -1.67 18.99
CA PRO A 257 20.23 -2.22 20.14
C PRO A 257 20.53 -3.71 19.92
N PRO A 258 21.69 -4.23 20.38
CA PRO A 258 22.10 -5.62 20.15
C PRO A 258 21.21 -6.66 20.88
N ASN A 259 20.52 -6.25 21.95
CA ASN A 259 19.76 -7.16 22.83
C ASN A 259 18.23 -7.09 22.61
N VAL A 260 17.79 -6.60 21.45
CA VAL A 260 16.37 -6.44 21.11
C VAL A 260 16.05 -7.25 19.87
N THR A 261 14.92 -7.96 19.87
CA THR A 261 14.33 -8.48 18.63
C THR A 261 13.59 -7.33 17.94
N PRO A 262 14.11 -6.80 16.82
CA PRO A 262 13.57 -5.59 16.27
C PRO A 262 12.22 -5.83 15.58
N ARG A 263 11.35 -4.82 15.64
CA ARG A 263 10.22 -4.74 14.71
C ARG A 263 10.67 -4.10 13.41
N ARG A 264 9.82 -4.15 12.39
CA ARG A 264 10.04 -3.41 11.15
C ARG A 264 9.73 -1.92 11.34
N VAL A 265 10.48 -1.07 10.66
CA VAL A 265 10.11 0.35 10.53
C VAL A 265 8.83 0.48 9.70
N SER A 266 8.16 1.63 9.80
CA SER A 266 7.02 1.94 8.94
C SER A 266 7.32 1.63 7.47
N VAL A 267 6.30 1.19 6.75
CA VAL A 267 6.41 0.90 5.31
C VAL A 267 6.81 2.15 4.51
N ASP A 268 6.49 3.35 5.03
CA ASP A 268 6.79 4.63 4.36
C ASP A 268 8.21 5.15 4.64
N ALA A 269 9.13 4.27 5.09
CA ALA A 269 10.48 4.69 5.45
C ALA A 269 11.29 5.21 4.26
N ILE A 270 11.02 4.71 3.05
CA ILE A 270 11.71 5.16 1.83
C ILE A 270 11.27 6.58 1.43
N GLU A 271 10.00 6.91 1.58
CA GLU A 271 9.43 8.25 1.37
C GLU A 271 10.10 9.24 2.33
N HIS A 272 10.15 8.91 3.62
CA HIS A 272 10.77 9.77 4.63
C HIS A 272 12.28 9.92 4.40
N TRP A 273 12.96 8.85 4.00
CA TRP A 273 14.39 8.90 3.67
C TRP A 273 14.66 9.80 2.48
N MET A 274 13.85 9.74 1.42
CA MET A 274 14.02 10.56 0.22
C MET A 274 13.75 12.03 0.52
N ILE A 275 12.65 12.37 1.21
CA ILE A 275 12.36 13.73 1.66
C ILE A 275 13.52 14.28 2.51
N TYR A 276 14.01 13.51 3.48
CA TYR A 276 15.12 13.98 4.32
C TYR A 276 16.45 14.12 3.56
N THR A 277 16.66 13.36 2.50
CA THR A 277 17.88 13.43 1.68
C THR A 277 17.83 14.62 0.74
N GLU A 278 16.68 14.88 0.11
CA GLU A 278 16.50 15.98 -0.85
C GLU A 278 16.25 17.33 -0.19
N HIS A 279 15.68 17.33 1.02
CA HIS A 279 15.34 18.55 1.77
C HIS A 279 15.99 18.56 3.17
N PRO A 280 17.28 18.95 3.27
CA PRO A 280 18.00 19.00 4.55
C PRO A 280 17.34 19.87 5.63
N GLN A 281 16.56 20.87 5.23
CA GLN A 281 15.80 21.77 6.10
C GLN A 281 14.62 21.10 6.82
N VAL A 282 14.13 19.96 6.33
CA VAL A 282 13.03 19.23 6.96
C VAL A 282 13.55 18.53 8.21
N GLY A 283 13.03 18.92 9.38
CA GLY A 283 13.43 18.37 10.69
C GLY A 283 12.52 17.26 11.22
N ALA A 284 11.26 17.21 10.77
CA ALA A 284 10.28 16.21 11.17
C ALA A 284 9.25 15.99 10.05
N ILE A 285 8.68 14.79 9.98
CA ILE A 285 7.62 14.43 9.03
C ILE A 285 6.49 13.75 9.78
N VAL A 286 5.26 14.19 9.51
CA VAL A 286 4.02 13.64 10.06
C VAL A 286 3.15 13.14 8.91
N HIS A 287 2.92 11.84 8.86
CA HIS A 287 2.00 11.21 7.92
C HIS A 287 0.71 10.81 8.64
N VAL A 288 -0.43 11.28 8.14
CA VAL A 288 -1.77 11.00 8.67
C VAL A 288 -2.77 10.80 7.53
N HIS A 289 -3.84 10.07 7.79
CA HIS A 289 -4.91 9.84 6.83
C HIS A 289 -6.08 10.78 7.15
N ALA A 290 -6.01 12.00 6.63
CA ALA A 290 -7.00 13.05 6.87
C ALA A 290 -7.42 13.72 5.57
N TRP A 291 -8.63 14.28 5.54
CA TRP A 291 -9.10 15.09 4.42
C TRP A 291 -8.77 16.55 4.68
N MET A 292 -8.22 17.23 3.67
CA MET A 292 -7.87 18.65 3.73
C MET A 292 -8.14 19.31 2.38
N ALA A 293 -8.79 20.47 2.40
CA ALA A 293 -9.05 21.26 1.20
C ALA A 293 -7.78 22.01 0.74
N ASP A 294 -7.70 22.28 -0.57
CA ASP A 294 -6.70 23.17 -1.19
C ASP A 294 -5.22 22.75 -1.01
N ILE A 295 -4.96 21.44 -0.85
CA ILE A 295 -3.61 20.89 -0.77
C ILE A 295 -3.19 20.31 -2.13
N LYS A 296 -1.92 20.50 -2.49
CA LYS A 296 -1.33 19.85 -3.66
C LYS A 296 -1.26 18.34 -3.42
N SER A 297 -1.72 17.56 -4.40
CA SER A 297 -1.66 16.11 -4.35
C SER A 297 -0.81 15.55 -5.50
N THR A 298 -0.22 14.39 -5.27
CA THR A 298 0.28 13.56 -6.37
C THR A 298 -0.91 13.11 -7.24
N THR A 299 -0.65 12.83 -8.52
CA THR A 299 -1.71 12.44 -9.48
C THR A 299 -1.86 10.93 -9.59
N ILE A 300 -0.82 10.17 -9.26
CA ILE A 300 -0.81 8.70 -9.23
C ILE A 300 -0.79 8.22 -7.79
N ASN A 301 -1.67 7.28 -7.46
CA ASN A 301 -1.81 6.67 -6.14
C ASN A 301 -0.86 5.48 -5.98
N TYR A 302 0.45 5.70 -6.13
CA TYR A 302 1.44 4.66 -5.93
C TYR A 302 1.28 3.99 -4.55
N PRO A 303 1.49 2.66 -4.44
CA PRO A 303 1.44 1.99 -3.14
C PRO A 303 2.46 2.57 -2.17
N CYS A 304 2.09 2.65 -0.90
CA CYS A 304 2.98 2.98 0.21
C CYS A 304 4.24 2.08 0.23
N GLY A 305 5.38 2.68 0.55
CA GLY A 305 6.68 2.02 0.59
C GLY A 305 7.24 1.73 -0.79
N THR A 306 6.92 2.52 -1.81
CA THR A 306 7.49 2.35 -3.17
C THR A 306 8.44 3.48 -3.53
N ILE A 307 9.47 3.18 -4.33
CA ILE A 307 10.42 4.20 -4.81
C ILE A 307 9.67 5.31 -5.58
N GLN A 308 8.68 4.93 -6.38
CA GLN A 308 7.92 5.88 -7.19
C GLN A 308 7.06 6.81 -6.34
N LEU A 309 6.48 6.33 -5.22
CA LEU A 309 5.80 7.20 -4.29
C LEU A 309 6.81 8.15 -3.64
N ALA A 310 7.94 7.64 -3.15
CA ALA A 310 9.00 8.44 -2.53
C ALA A 310 9.46 9.59 -3.45
N GLN A 311 9.71 9.29 -4.73
CA GLN A 311 10.09 10.27 -5.74
C GLN A 311 9.01 11.30 -6.06
N SER A 312 7.74 10.94 -5.86
CA SER A 312 6.62 11.83 -6.15
C SER A 312 6.33 12.81 -5.01
N VAL A 313 6.76 12.49 -3.79
CA VAL A 313 6.47 13.28 -2.56
C VAL A 313 7.68 14.03 -2.02
N ALA A 314 8.90 13.62 -2.37
CA ALA A 314 10.11 14.41 -2.16
C ALA A 314 10.09 15.62 -3.11
#